data_AF-A0A521U4X5-F1
#
_entry.id   AF-A0A521U4X5-F1
#
_cell.length_a   1.000
_cell.length_b   1.000
_cell.length_c   1.000
_cell.angle_alpha   90.00
_cell.angle_beta   90.00
_cell.angle_gamma   90.00
#
_symmetry.space_group_name_H-M   'P 1'
#
loop_
_entity.id
_entity.type
_entity.pdbx_description
1 polymer ?
#
loop_
_entity_poly.entity_id
_entity_poly.type
_entity_poly.pdbx_seq_one_letter_code
_entity_poly.pdbx_strand_id
1 'polypeptide(L)'
;EELLYVEAMGFCKGGEAVRELENGCFDIGGRVAISPSGGLIAMGHPTGPTGVGQIAEITRQLRHEAGDRQHAGARTGLAHMVGVGPVCVVHILRHPDRLS
;
A
#
# COMPACT_ATOMS: atom_id res chain seq x y z
N GLU A 1 -2.85 -12.77 -3.82
CA GLU A 1 -3.08 -12.65 -2.36
C GLU A 1 -3.43 -11.23 -1.91
N GLU A 2 -3.12 -10.19 -2.70
CA GLU A 2 -3.37 -8.79 -2.34
C GLU A 2 -4.80 -8.51 -1.82
N LEU A 3 -5.84 -9.01 -2.49
CA LEU A 3 -7.22 -8.81 -2.05
C LEU A 3 -7.53 -9.45 -0.69
N LEU A 4 -6.99 -10.63 -0.40
CA LEU A 4 -7.15 -11.27 0.91
C LEU A 4 -6.51 -10.43 2.01
N TYR A 5 -5.34 -9.84 1.74
CA TYR A 5 -4.68 -8.96 2.70
C TYR A 5 -5.44 -7.64 2.89
N VAL A 6 -6.01 -7.08 1.82
CA VAL A 6 -6.85 -5.88 1.90
C VAL A 6 -8.06 -6.11 2.82
N GLU A 7 -8.71 -7.27 2.72
CA GLU A 7 -9.79 -7.67 3.64
C GLU A 7 -9.28 -7.90 5.06
N ALA A 8 -8.19 -8.65 5.22
CA ALA A 8 -7.62 -8.97 6.54
C ALA A 8 -7.14 -7.72 7.29
N MET A 9 -6.64 -6.70 6.58
CA MET A 9 -6.24 -5.41 7.14
C MET A 9 -7.43 -4.47 7.40
N GLY A 10 -8.65 -4.85 7.02
CA GLY A 10 -9.87 -4.09 7.29
C GLY A 10 -10.13 -2.94 6.33
N PHE A 11 -9.51 -2.92 5.15
CA PHE A 11 -9.80 -1.91 4.14
C PHE A 11 -11.15 -2.13 3.44
N CYS A 12 -11.73 -3.32 3.55
CA CYS A 12 -13.10 -3.61 3.15
C CYS A 12 -13.61 -4.82 3.95
N LYS A 13 -14.90 -5.14 3.83
CA LYS A 13 -15.44 -6.35 4.47
C LYS A 13 -14.97 -7.60 3.73
N GLY A 14 -14.94 -8.72 4.45
CA GLY A 14 -14.62 -10.02 3.85
C GLY A 14 -15.55 -10.36 2.68
N GLY A 15 -14.96 -10.77 1.56
CA GLY A 15 -15.66 -11.06 0.31
C GLY A 15 -16.03 -9.83 -0.53
N GLU A 16 -15.72 -8.60 -0.09
CA GLU A 16 -16.05 -7.38 -0.83
C GLU A 16 -14.87 -6.81 -1.63
N ALA A 17 -13.64 -7.32 -1.48
CA ALA A 17 -12.46 -6.70 -2.08
C ALA A 17 -12.53 -6.64 -3.62
N VAL A 18 -13.09 -7.66 -4.28
CA VAL A 18 -13.24 -7.64 -5.76
C VAL A 18 -14.17 -6.50 -6.18
N ARG A 19 -15.31 -6.34 -5.51
CA ARG A 19 -16.28 -5.28 -5.82
C ARG A 19 -15.67 -3.88 -5.59
N GLU A 20 -14.95 -3.71 -4.48
CA GLU A 20 -14.28 -2.44 -4.17
C GLU A 20 -13.17 -2.11 -5.18
N LEU A 21 -12.44 -3.12 -5.65
CA LEU A 21 -11.46 -2.99 -6.73
C LEU A 21 -12.13 -2.54 -8.03
N GLU A 22 -13.22 -3.19 -8.44
CA GLU A 22 -13.98 -2.83 -9.66
C GLU A 22 -14.55 -1.41 -9.60
N ASN A 23 -14.90 -0.95 -8.39
CA ASN A 23 -15.37 0.42 -8.15
C ASN A 23 -14.23 1.45 -8.07
N GLY A 24 -12.97 1.05 -8.26
CA GLY A 24 -11.79 1.93 -8.21
C GLY A 24 -11.46 2.42 -6.80
N CYS A 25 -11.97 1.79 -5.74
CA CYS A 25 -11.70 2.22 -4.37
C CYS A 25 -10.22 2.06 -3.99
N PHE A 26 -9.50 1.17 -4.67
CA PHE A 26 -8.09 0.88 -4.45
C PHE A 26 -7.13 1.61 -5.39
N ASP A 27 -7.66 2.41 -6.32
CA ASP A 27 -6.88 3.13 -7.32
C ASP A 27 -6.17 4.35 -6.72
N ILE A 28 -5.19 4.87 -7.46
CA ILE A 28 -4.63 6.19 -7.18
C ILE A 28 -5.75 7.23 -7.36
N GLY A 29 -6.14 7.85 -6.25
CA GLY A 29 -7.23 8.84 -6.21
C GLY A 29 -8.56 8.24 -5.73
N GLY A 30 -8.61 6.92 -5.54
CA GLY A 30 -9.69 6.24 -4.82
C GLY A 30 -9.61 6.47 -3.31
N ARG A 31 -10.31 5.61 -2.56
CA ARG A 31 -10.38 5.69 -1.09
C ARG A 31 -9.03 5.38 -0.41
N VAL A 32 -8.28 4.43 -0.95
CA VAL A 32 -6.93 4.08 -0.50
C VAL A 32 -6.14 3.52 -1.66
N ALA A 33 -5.01 4.13 -2.01
CA ALA A 33 -4.18 3.59 -3.09
C ALA A 33 -3.47 2.30 -2.63
N ILE A 34 -3.81 1.15 -3.21
CA ILE A 34 -3.14 -0.14 -2.96
C ILE A 34 -2.07 -0.35 -4.03
N SER A 35 -0.85 -0.66 -3.60
CA SER A 35 0.30 -0.93 -4.50
C SER A 35 0.48 0.10 -5.64
N PRO A 36 0.52 1.43 -5.36
CA PRO A 36 0.56 2.47 -6.40
C PRO A 36 1.81 2.43 -7.30
N SER A 37 2.85 1.66 -6.94
CA SER A 37 4.01 1.35 -7.79
C SER A 37 3.76 0.25 -8.81
N GLY A 38 2.57 -0.36 -8.84
CA GLY A 38 2.25 -1.57 -9.57
C GLY A 38 2.57 -2.86 -8.79
N GLY A 39 3.04 -2.74 -7.55
CA GLY A 39 3.27 -3.87 -6.64
C GLY A 39 4.32 -4.86 -7.14
N LEU A 40 4.36 -6.05 -6.53
CA LEU A 40 5.29 -7.12 -6.90
C LEU A 40 5.03 -7.65 -8.32
N ILE A 41 3.80 -7.51 -8.81
CA ILE A 41 3.39 -7.97 -10.15
C ILE A 41 4.10 -7.15 -11.23
N ALA A 42 4.17 -5.83 -11.08
CA ALA A 42 4.83 -4.96 -12.06
C ALA A 42 6.33 -4.74 -11.79
N MET A 43 6.72 -4.63 -10.51
CA MET A 43 8.09 -4.27 -10.12
C MET A 43 9.01 -5.49 -9.91
N GLY A 44 8.45 -6.70 -9.86
CA GLY A 44 9.17 -7.93 -9.56
C GLY A 44 9.34 -8.19 -8.06
N HIS A 45 9.76 -9.42 -7.73
CA HIS A 45 9.92 -9.90 -6.35
C HIS A 45 11.31 -10.48 -6.08
N PRO A 46 12.35 -9.63 -5.93
CA PRO A 46 13.62 -10.08 -5.36
C PRO A 46 13.45 -10.32 -3.86
N THR A 47 13.80 -11.52 -3.39
CA THR A 47 13.79 -11.88 -1.96
C THR A 47 14.72 -10.94 -1.18
N GLY A 48 14.19 -10.22 -0.20
CA GLY A 48 14.93 -9.23 0.62
C GLY A 48 14.61 -7.78 0.24
N PRO A 49 15.00 -7.26 -0.94
CA PRO A 49 14.79 -5.86 -1.31
C PRO A 49 13.32 -5.42 -1.44
N THR A 50 12.38 -6.36 -1.60
CA THR A 50 10.95 -6.05 -1.76
C THR A 50 10.42 -5.15 -0.64
N GLY A 51 10.76 -5.43 0.61
CA GLY A 51 10.30 -4.63 1.75
C GLY A 51 10.84 -3.20 1.73
N VAL A 52 12.11 -3.04 1.35
CA VAL A 52 12.73 -1.71 1.20
C VAL A 52 12.07 -0.92 0.08
N GLY A 53 11.72 -1.59 -1.03
CA GLY A 53 10.98 -0.98 -2.14
C GLY A 53 9.61 -0.44 -1.72
N GLN A 54 8.86 -1.20 -0.90
CA GLN A 54 7.57 -0.75 -0.36
C GLN A 54 7.73 0.50 0.53
N ILE A 55 8.71 0.49 1.44
CA ILE A 55 9.00 1.64 2.32
C ILE A 55 9.43 2.87 1.51
N ALA A 56 10.25 2.67 0.48
CA ALA A 56 10.68 3.74 -0.41
C ALA A 56 9.51 4.37 -1.18
N GLU A 57 8.60 3.55 -1.70
CA GLU A 57 7.39 4.02 -2.37
C GLU A 57 6.49 4.81 -1.42
N ILE A 58 6.20 4.27 -0.22
CA ILE A 58 5.41 4.97 0.79
C ILE A 58 6.06 6.30 1.17
N THR A 59 7.39 6.32 1.33
CA THR A 59 8.13 7.55 1.66
C THR A 59 7.96 8.60 0.55
N ARG A 60 8.03 8.21 -0.73
CA ARG A 60 7.79 9.11 -1.87
C ARG A 60 6.36 9.65 -1.85
N GLN A 61 5.36 8.80 -1.60
CA GLN A 61 3.97 9.22 -1.50
C GLN A 61 3.74 10.24 -0.38
N LEU A 62 4.30 9.97 0.81
CA LEU A 62 4.19 10.84 1.98
C LEU A 62 4.93 12.16 1.83
N ARG A 63 6.02 12.21 1.05
CA ARG A 63 6.75 13.44 0.73
C ARG A 63 6.18 14.22 -0.44
N HIS A 64 5.13 13.70 -1.08
CA HIS A 64 4.55 14.26 -2.30
C HIS A 64 5.53 14.27 -3.49
N GLU A 65 6.37 13.23 -3.59
CA GLU A 65 7.43 13.03 -4.59
C GLU A 65 7.14 11.86 -5.55
N ALA A 66 5.91 11.32 -5.58
CA ALA A 66 5.57 10.13 -6.36
C ALA A 66 5.19 10.40 -7.84
N GLY A 67 5.30 11.65 -8.30
CA GLY A 67 5.04 12.05 -9.70
C GLY A 67 3.61 11.70 -10.14
N ASP A 68 3.46 11.14 -11.34
CA ASP A 68 2.16 10.77 -11.91
C ASP A 68 1.39 9.72 -11.08
N ARG A 69 2.10 9.00 -10.19
CA ARG A 69 1.52 7.98 -9.31
C ARG A 69 1.11 8.54 -7.94
N GLN A 70 1.16 9.86 -7.75
CA GLN A 70 0.88 10.50 -6.47
C GLN A 70 -0.58 10.33 -6.05
N HIS A 71 -0.79 9.75 -4.87
CA HIS A 71 -2.07 9.80 -4.20
C HIS A 71 -2.24 11.14 -3.50
N ALA A 72 -3.30 11.87 -3.85
CA ALA A 72 -3.57 13.20 -3.30
C ALA A 72 -3.81 13.13 -1.78
N GLY A 73 -3.15 14.00 -1.03
CA GLY A 73 -3.33 14.09 0.43
C GLY A 73 -2.78 12.90 1.22
N ALA A 74 -1.88 12.09 0.64
CA ALA A 74 -1.23 10.98 1.33
C ALA A 74 -0.51 11.45 2.61
N ARG A 75 -1.04 11.06 3.78
CA ARG A 75 -0.49 11.42 5.11
C ARG A 75 -0.07 10.21 5.94
N THR A 76 -0.58 9.04 5.62
CA THR A 76 -0.27 7.78 6.29
C THR A 76 -0.15 6.69 5.25
N GLY A 77 0.85 5.83 5.38
CA GLY A 77 1.06 4.67 4.53
C GLY A 77 1.38 3.43 5.35
N LEU A 78 1.03 2.27 4.79
CA LEU A 78 1.22 0.97 5.43
C LEU A 78 1.98 0.04 4.48
N ALA A 79 3.09 -0.53 4.95
CA ALA A 79 3.76 -1.64 4.28
C ALA A 79 3.42 -2.94 5.00
N HIS A 80 2.87 -3.91 4.28
CA HIS A 80 2.59 -5.26 4.76
C HIS A 80 3.51 -6.24 4.03
N MET A 81 4.38 -6.90 4.80
CA MET A 81 5.42 -7.81 4.30
C MET A 81 5.16 -9.20 4.87
N VAL A 82 4.82 -10.15 4.00
CA VAL A 82 4.64 -11.56 4.38
C VAL A 82 5.85 -12.34 3.88
N GLY A 83 6.53 -13.02 4.79
CA GLY A 83 7.69 -13.86 4.53
C GLY A 83 7.34 -15.35 4.46
N VAL A 84 8.36 -16.21 4.40
CA VAL A 84 8.18 -17.66 4.46
C VAL A 84 7.78 -18.08 5.87
N GLY A 85 6.75 -18.92 6.01
CA GLY A 85 6.23 -19.38 7.31
C GLY A 85 5.31 -18.34 7.98
N PRO A 86 5.19 -18.33 9.32
CA PRO A 86 4.27 -17.44 10.03
C PRO A 86 4.80 -16.00 10.21
N VAL A 87 5.73 -15.56 9.35
CA VAL A 87 6.40 -14.27 9.50
C VAL A 87 5.63 -13.20 8.73
N CYS A 88 5.11 -12.22 9.46
CA CYS A 88 4.47 -11.03 8.93
C CYS A 88 5.05 -9.80 9.63
N VAL A 89 5.41 -8.77 8.87
CA VAL A 89 5.87 -7.47 9.38
C VAL A 89 5.00 -6.38 8.79
N VAL A 90 4.53 -5.47 9.66
CA VAL A 90 3.77 -4.28 9.27
C VAL A 90 4.51 -3.04 9.71
N HIS A 91 4.66 -2.08 8.79
CA HIS A 91 5.17 -0.75 9.10
C HIS A 91 4.11 0.29 8.77
N ILE A 92 3.83 1.21 9.71
CA ILE A 92 2.99 2.37 9.49
C ILE A 92 3.89 3.61 9.50
N LEU A 93 3.89 4.35 8.39
CA LEU A 93 4.63 5.59 8.23
C LEU A 93 3.65 6.75 8.17
N ARG A 94 4.01 7.88 8.77
CA ARG A 94 3.18 9.09 8.78
C ARG A 94 4.03 10.29 8.40
N HIS A 95 3.51 11.16 7.54
CA HIS A 95 4.15 12.45 7.27
C HIS A 95 4.13 13.29 8.57
N PRO A 96 5.25 13.92 8.97
CA PRO A 96 5.38 14.60 10.26
C PRO A 96 4.61 15.94 10.38
N ASP A 97 3.46 16.10 9.73
CA ASP A 97 2.64 17.30 9.89
C ASP A 97 2.17 17.42 11.35
N ARG A 98 2.52 18.56 11.95
CA ARG A 98 2.21 18.93 13.33
C ARG A 98 0.74 18.66 13.62
N LEU A 99 0.47 18.16 14.82
CA LEU A 99 -0.83 18.27 15.47
C LEU A 99 -1.32 19.72 15.30
N SER A 100 -2.21 19.96 14.33
CA SER A 100 -3.02 21.17 14.21
C SER A 100 -4.40 20.85 14.74
#